data_AF-A0A818UG38-F1
#
_entry.id   AF-A0A818UG38-F1
#
_cell.length_a   1.000
_cell.length_b   1.000
_cell.length_c   1.000
_cell.angle_alpha   90.00
_cell.angle_beta   90.00
_cell.angle_gamma   90.00
#
_symmetry.space_group_name_H-M   'P 1'
#
loop_
_entity.id
_entity.type
_entity.pdbx_description
1 polymer ?
#
loop_
_entity_poly.entity_id
_entity_poly.type
_entity_poly.pdbx_seq_one_letter_code
_entity_poly.pdbx_strand_id
1 'polypeptide(L)'
;MNIHLSQNELTRAEPTELNGTPLTGLIQDHVVAGRILTMRDRFFEKSDYQQLVYNAIGSHSRRKIHLLPPCIWKRKQLWTGKQIISTILLYIQPVNEASLNLDSKSKLSMKSWPSKSNATNIDLMSNTDVIIRHEHLLSRLIDKAHCGSTLASLLHCYYQLYGKRCAADLDLHLELNDVLLLSLGLSHRRRLINQCRAQADSNEQILINEFAKGFCLKSFDERISKEMDINYKISIDHYQNQIVKQSMSNLFKQFQENNLQFLIQSGAKG
;
A
#
# COMPACT_ATOMS: atom_id res chain seq x y z
N MET A 1 21.42 -14.81 1.42
CA MET A 1 20.33 -15.80 1.53
C MET A 1 20.92 -17.14 1.14
N ASN A 2 20.81 -18.15 2.00
CA ASN A 2 21.34 -19.48 1.70
C ASN A 2 20.25 -20.25 0.94
N ILE A 3 20.62 -20.89 -0.16
CA ILE A 3 19.71 -21.75 -0.93
C ILE A 3 20.04 -23.18 -0.55
N HIS A 4 19.11 -23.86 0.10
CA HIS A 4 19.23 -25.27 0.43
C HIS A 4 18.42 -26.09 -0.58
N LEU A 5 19.08 -27.02 -1.28
CA LEU A 5 18.47 -27.88 -2.28
C LEU A 5 18.23 -29.26 -1.68
N SER A 6 16.96 -29.63 -1.51
CA SER A 6 16.54 -30.96 -1.04
C SER A 6 17.04 -32.06 -1.99
N GLN A 7 17.67 -33.10 -1.43
CA GLN A 7 18.24 -34.21 -2.23
C GLN A 7 17.31 -35.43 -2.34
N ASN A 8 16.22 -35.49 -1.55
CA ASN A 8 15.29 -36.62 -1.51
C ASN A 8 13.84 -36.17 -1.79
N GLU A 9 13.03 -37.05 -2.38
CA GLU A 9 11.62 -36.74 -2.70
C GLU A 9 10.74 -36.54 -1.45
N LEU A 10 11.04 -37.23 -0.34
CA LEU A 10 10.33 -37.02 0.93
C LEU A 10 10.49 -35.57 1.42
N THR A 11 11.73 -35.08 1.48
CA THR A 11 12.02 -33.68 1.87
C THR A 11 11.44 -32.66 0.90
N ARG A 12 11.17 -33.05 -0.36
CA ARG A 12 10.54 -32.20 -1.36
C ARG A 12 9.01 -32.14 -1.21
N ALA A 13 8.41 -33.20 -0.68
CA ALA A 13 6.97 -33.32 -0.48
C ALA A 13 6.49 -32.73 0.86
N GLU A 14 7.39 -32.47 1.81
CA GLU A 14 7.04 -31.92 3.12
C GLU A 14 6.37 -30.53 3.00
N PRO A 15 5.12 -30.40 3.46
CA PRO A 15 4.46 -29.10 3.48
C PRO A 15 5.03 -28.24 4.60
N THR A 16 5.41 -27.01 4.26
CA THR A 16 5.72 -25.98 5.25
C THR A 16 4.43 -25.29 5.66
N GLU A 17 3.82 -25.77 6.75
CA GLU A 17 2.72 -25.06 7.39
C GLU A 17 3.28 -23.96 8.29
N LEU A 18 2.85 -22.73 8.04
CA LEU A 18 3.17 -21.57 8.86
C LEU A 18 1.90 -21.08 9.52
N ASN A 19 2.04 -20.58 10.75
CA ASN A 19 0.96 -20.03 11.59
C ASN A 19 -0.03 -19.21 10.74
N GLY A 20 -1.34 -19.48 10.86
CA GLY A 20 -2.43 -19.05 9.96
C GLY A 20 -2.64 -17.54 9.71
N THR A 21 -1.69 -16.69 10.08
CA THR A 21 -1.55 -15.31 9.60
C THR A 21 -0.89 -15.26 8.22
N PRO A 22 -1.45 -14.51 7.26
CA PRO A 22 -0.86 -14.36 5.94
C PRO A 22 0.49 -13.64 6.05
N LEU A 23 1.55 -14.31 5.59
CA LEU A 23 2.93 -13.78 5.56
C LEU A 23 3.26 -13.09 4.23
N THR A 24 2.52 -13.42 3.18
CA THR A 24 2.67 -12.84 1.84
C THR A 24 1.67 -11.70 1.62
N GLY A 25 2.04 -10.79 0.73
CA GLY A 25 1.21 -9.67 0.31
C GLY A 25 2.04 -8.50 -0.21
N LEU A 26 1.38 -7.64 -0.97
CA LEU A 26 1.98 -6.47 -1.59
C LEU A 26 2.60 -5.53 -0.56
N ILE A 27 3.80 -5.05 -0.90
CA ILE A 27 4.58 -4.13 -0.07
C ILE A 27 4.77 -2.78 -0.76
N GLN A 28 5.03 -1.76 0.06
CA GLN A 28 5.59 -0.47 -0.36
C GLN A 28 4.92 0.11 -1.63
N ASP A 29 5.61 0.08 -2.76
CA ASP A 29 5.22 0.74 -3.99
C ASP A 29 3.94 0.14 -4.59
N HIS A 30 3.71 -1.16 -4.45
CA HIS A 30 2.49 -1.81 -4.95
C HIS A 30 1.25 -1.37 -4.16
N VAL A 31 1.39 -1.12 -2.86
CA VAL A 31 0.31 -0.57 -2.03
C VAL A 31 -0.03 0.86 -2.46
N VAL A 32 0.99 1.68 -2.70
CA VAL A 32 0.83 3.05 -3.22
C VAL A 32 0.18 3.02 -4.60
N ALA A 33 0.65 2.15 -5.49
CA ALA A 33 0.15 2.00 -6.85
C ALA A 33 -1.31 1.56 -6.87
N GLY A 34 -1.69 0.55 -6.07
CA GLY A 34 -3.08 0.10 -5.95
C GLY A 34 -4.01 1.21 -5.46
N ARG A 35 -3.53 2.04 -4.53
CA ARG A 35 -4.26 3.21 -4.04
C ARG A 35 -4.41 4.30 -5.10
N ILE A 36 -3.33 4.64 -5.80
CA ILE A 36 -3.30 5.61 -6.90
C ILE A 36 -4.24 5.16 -8.03
N LEU A 37 -4.26 3.87 -8.33
CA LEU A 37 -5.11 3.26 -9.35
C LEU A 37 -6.60 3.36 -8.98
N THR A 38 -6.94 3.08 -7.71
CA THR A 38 -8.33 3.06 -7.21
C THR A 38 -8.87 4.42 -6.79
N MET A 39 -8.08 5.47 -6.96
CA MET A 39 -8.42 6.83 -6.58
C MET A 39 -9.61 7.36 -7.36
N ARG A 40 -10.44 8.17 -6.68
CA ARG A 40 -11.59 8.84 -7.32
C ARG A 40 -11.07 9.79 -8.40
N ASP A 41 -11.87 10.00 -9.43
CA ASP A 41 -11.59 10.90 -10.56
C ASP A 41 -10.41 10.46 -11.45
N ARG A 42 -9.98 9.21 -11.33
CA ARG A 42 -9.00 8.57 -12.24
C ARG A 42 -9.71 7.73 -13.28
N PHE A 43 -9.62 8.18 -14.52
CA PHE A 43 -10.23 7.55 -15.69
C PHE A 43 -9.17 7.14 -16.70
N PHE A 44 -9.42 6.03 -17.36
CA PHE A 44 -8.55 5.41 -18.36
C PHE A 44 -9.31 5.26 -19.67
N GLU A 45 -8.63 5.50 -20.77
CA GLU A 45 -9.17 5.23 -22.10
C GLU A 45 -9.17 3.73 -22.39
N LYS A 46 -9.84 3.32 -23.46
CA LYS A 46 -9.94 1.92 -23.85
C LYS A 46 -8.56 1.26 -24.01
N SER A 47 -7.62 1.95 -24.67
CA SER A 47 -6.26 1.46 -24.88
C SER A 47 -5.53 1.23 -23.57
N ASP A 48 -5.58 2.22 -22.67
CA ASP A 48 -4.86 2.17 -21.40
C ASP A 48 -5.45 1.11 -20.48
N TYR A 49 -6.79 1.02 -20.43
CA TYR A 49 -7.50 -0.01 -19.69
C TYR A 49 -7.10 -1.42 -20.18
N GLN A 50 -7.14 -1.65 -21.49
CA GLN A 50 -6.77 -2.94 -22.07
C GLN A 50 -5.31 -3.28 -21.83
N GLN A 51 -4.41 -2.31 -21.96
CA GLN A 51 -2.98 -2.49 -21.72
C GLN A 51 -2.67 -2.80 -20.26
N LEU A 52 -3.29 -2.08 -19.31
CA LEU A 52 -3.12 -2.32 -17.88
C LEU A 52 -3.64 -3.70 -17.48
N VAL A 53 -4.82 -4.10 -17.97
CA VAL A 53 -5.37 -5.44 -17.72
C VAL A 53 -4.49 -6.53 -18.32
N TYR A 54 -4.04 -6.35 -19.57
CA TYR A 54 -3.19 -7.34 -20.24
C TYR A 54 -1.83 -7.49 -19.55
N ASN A 55 -1.22 -6.38 -19.11
CA ASN A 55 0.05 -6.40 -18.40
C ASN A 55 -0.06 -7.04 -17.01
N ALA A 56 -1.19 -6.85 -16.31
CA ALA A 56 -1.47 -7.49 -15.04
C ALA A 56 -1.58 -9.01 -15.18
N ILE A 57 -2.32 -9.47 -16.19
CA ILE A 57 -2.59 -10.90 -16.40
C ILE A 57 -1.39 -11.62 -17.04
N GLY A 58 -0.66 -10.94 -17.92
CA GLY A 58 0.51 -11.48 -18.60
C GLY A 58 0.19 -12.45 -19.73
N SER A 59 1.20 -12.69 -20.59
CA SER A 59 1.07 -13.47 -21.84
C SER A 59 0.87 -14.98 -21.62
N HIS A 60 1.19 -15.51 -20.45
CA HIS A 60 1.13 -16.95 -20.16
C HIS A 60 -0.29 -17.45 -19.81
N SER A 61 -1.28 -16.57 -19.85
CA SER A 61 -2.68 -16.93 -19.62
C SER A 61 -3.24 -17.74 -20.79
N ARG A 62 -3.82 -18.92 -20.47
CA ARG A 62 -4.58 -19.74 -21.42
C ARG A 62 -6.08 -19.40 -21.46
N ARG A 63 -6.55 -18.47 -20.61
CA ARG A 63 -7.97 -18.15 -20.46
C ARG A 63 -8.32 -16.87 -21.22
N LYS A 64 -9.52 -16.83 -21.80
CA LYS A 64 -10.02 -15.63 -22.46
C LYS A 64 -10.28 -14.53 -21.43
N ILE A 65 -9.71 -13.36 -21.65
CA ILE A 65 -9.92 -12.19 -20.79
C ILE A 65 -11.27 -11.56 -21.16
N HIS A 66 -12.19 -11.50 -20.20
CA HIS A 66 -13.47 -10.82 -20.34
C HIS A 66 -13.36 -9.40 -19.80
N LEU A 67 -13.48 -8.41 -20.69
CA LEU A 67 -13.40 -7.00 -20.34
C LEU A 67 -14.74 -6.46 -19.85
N LEU A 68 -14.69 -5.50 -18.92
CA LEU A 68 -15.88 -4.81 -18.42
C LEU A 68 -16.30 -3.67 -19.36
N PRO A 69 -17.60 -3.33 -19.42
CA PRO A 69 -18.06 -2.16 -20.15
C PRO A 69 -17.52 -0.86 -19.52
N PRO A 70 -17.42 0.24 -20.29
CA PRO A 70 -16.98 1.53 -19.75
C PRO A 70 -17.97 2.05 -18.70
N CYS A 71 -17.44 2.75 -17.70
CA CYS A 71 -18.25 3.44 -16.71
C CYS A 71 -18.90 4.71 -17.29
N ILE A 72 -18.19 5.41 -18.18
CA ILE A 72 -18.68 6.60 -18.88
C ILE A 72 -18.77 6.29 -20.37
N TRP A 73 -19.95 6.53 -20.96
CA TRP A 73 -20.23 6.21 -22.36
C TRP A 73 -20.13 7.42 -23.29
N LYS A 74 -20.65 8.59 -22.86
CA LYS A 74 -20.83 9.76 -23.73
C LYS A 74 -19.73 10.79 -23.53
N ARG A 75 -19.40 11.52 -24.61
CA ARG A 75 -18.18 12.30 -24.90
C ARG A 75 -16.93 11.45 -25.15
N LYS A 76 -16.61 10.47 -24.28
CA LYS A 76 -15.54 9.49 -24.49
C LYS A 76 -15.80 8.24 -23.65
N GLN A 77 -15.45 7.06 -24.18
CA GLN A 77 -15.51 5.81 -23.41
C GLN A 77 -14.39 5.79 -22.37
N LEU A 78 -14.74 5.75 -21.09
CA LEU A 78 -13.79 5.77 -19.99
C LEU A 78 -14.06 4.69 -18.96
N TRP A 79 -12.98 4.11 -18.44
CA TRP A 79 -12.96 3.12 -17.38
C TRP A 79 -12.33 3.70 -16.11
N THR A 80 -12.73 3.20 -14.96
CA THR A 80 -12.09 3.54 -13.67
C THR A 80 -11.03 2.52 -13.32
N GLY A 81 -10.06 2.89 -12.47
CA GLY A 81 -9.07 1.92 -12.01
C GLY A 81 -9.66 0.80 -11.13
N LYS A 82 -10.83 1.02 -10.52
CA LYS A 82 -11.57 -0.05 -9.83
C LYS A 82 -12.06 -1.12 -10.81
N GLN A 83 -12.45 -0.72 -12.02
CA GLN A 83 -12.83 -1.66 -13.07
C GLN A 83 -11.63 -2.48 -13.54
N ILE A 84 -10.42 -1.92 -13.55
CA ILE A 84 -9.19 -2.69 -13.84
C ILE A 84 -9.03 -3.83 -12.83
N ILE A 85 -9.07 -3.52 -11.53
CA ILE A 85 -8.96 -4.54 -10.49
C ILE A 85 -10.12 -5.54 -10.56
N SER A 86 -11.35 -5.07 -10.75
CA SER A 86 -12.51 -5.97 -10.90
C SER A 86 -12.35 -6.94 -12.08
N THR A 87 -11.74 -6.49 -13.18
CA THR A 87 -11.46 -7.34 -14.34
C THR A 87 -10.43 -8.42 -14.00
N ILE A 88 -9.40 -8.06 -13.21
CA ILE A 88 -8.39 -9.00 -12.74
C ILE A 88 -9.00 -10.04 -11.78
N LEU A 89 -9.84 -9.60 -10.83
CA LEU A 89 -10.53 -10.49 -9.88
C LEU A 89 -11.44 -11.50 -10.59
N LEU A 90 -12.25 -11.02 -11.55
CA LEU A 90 -13.10 -11.88 -12.39
C LEU A 90 -12.29 -12.89 -13.21
N TYR A 91 -11.09 -12.52 -13.66
CA TYR A 91 -10.24 -13.41 -14.43
C TYR A 91 -9.62 -14.53 -13.57
N ILE A 92 -9.23 -14.21 -12.33
CA ILE A 92 -8.63 -15.16 -11.39
C ILE A 92 -9.67 -16.14 -10.85
N GLN A 93 -10.90 -15.69 -10.66
CA GLN A 93 -12.00 -16.51 -10.13
C GLN A 93 -12.05 -17.87 -10.84
N PRO A 94 -12.05 -18.99 -10.10
CA PRO A 94 -12.22 -20.31 -10.69
C PRO A 94 -13.60 -20.44 -11.35
N VAL A 95 -13.64 -21.14 -12.49
CA VAL A 95 -14.90 -21.43 -13.18
C VAL A 95 -15.74 -22.35 -12.29
N ASN A 96 -16.99 -21.97 -12.03
CA ASN A 96 -17.97 -22.66 -11.16
C ASN A 96 -17.81 -22.47 -9.64
N GLU A 97 -16.99 -21.53 -9.18
CA GLU A 97 -16.93 -21.20 -7.75
C GLU A 97 -17.73 -19.93 -7.41
N ALA A 98 -18.20 -19.85 -6.16
CA ALA A 98 -18.96 -18.70 -5.68
C ALA A 98 -18.07 -17.45 -5.66
N SER A 99 -18.58 -16.32 -6.14
CA SER A 99 -17.84 -15.06 -6.16
C SER A 99 -17.67 -14.48 -4.76
N LEU A 100 -16.56 -13.79 -4.54
CA LEU A 100 -16.24 -13.10 -3.31
C LEU A 100 -17.19 -11.91 -3.04
N ASN A 101 -17.66 -11.85 -1.80
CA ASN A 101 -18.29 -10.68 -1.20
C ASN A 101 -17.47 -10.28 0.03
N LEU A 102 -16.89 -9.09 0.03
CA LEU A 102 -16.04 -8.59 1.11
C LEU A 102 -16.49 -7.20 1.55
N ASP A 103 -16.66 -7.05 2.87
CA ASP A 103 -16.77 -5.76 3.54
C ASP A 103 -15.55 -5.58 4.43
N SER A 104 -14.76 -4.55 4.13
CA SER A 104 -13.54 -4.26 4.90
C SER A 104 -13.38 -2.77 5.12
N LYS A 105 -12.53 -2.39 6.08
CA LYS A 105 -12.27 -1.01 6.46
C LYS A 105 -10.89 -0.59 6.00
N SER A 106 -10.82 0.52 5.26
CA SER A 106 -9.57 1.20 4.96
C SER A 106 -8.98 1.83 6.23
N LYS A 107 -7.64 1.89 6.29
CA LYS A 107 -6.91 2.56 7.37
C LYS A 107 -6.99 4.10 7.29
N LEU A 108 -7.62 4.63 6.25
CA LEU A 108 -7.77 6.06 6.08
C LEU A 108 -8.80 6.65 7.04
N SER A 109 -8.34 7.59 7.86
CA SER A 109 -9.25 8.40 8.66
C SER A 109 -10.01 9.38 7.76
N MET A 110 -11.33 9.48 7.94
CA MET A 110 -12.18 10.43 7.22
C MET A 110 -11.70 11.88 7.33
N LYS A 111 -10.98 12.22 8.40
CA LYS A 111 -10.43 13.56 8.66
C LYS A 111 -9.30 13.96 7.70
N SER A 112 -8.73 12.99 6.97
CA SER A 112 -7.65 13.24 6.01
C SER A 112 -8.14 13.75 4.66
N TRP A 113 -9.41 13.52 4.31
CA TRP A 113 -9.97 14.05 3.08
C TRP A 113 -10.29 15.54 3.24
N PRO A 114 -9.89 16.41 2.30
CA PRO A 114 -10.28 17.81 2.33
C PRO A 114 -11.80 17.87 2.28
N SER A 115 -12.41 18.37 3.35
CA SER A 115 -13.86 18.54 3.44
C SER A 115 -14.25 19.62 2.43
N LYS A 116 -14.66 19.21 1.24
CA LYS A 116 -15.36 20.12 0.32
C LYS A 116 -16.74 20.33 0.92
N SER A 117 -16.93 21.52 1.47
CA SER A 117 -18.18 22.14 1.88
C SER A 117 -19.40 21.73 1.03
N ASN A 118 -20.52 21.47 1.70
CA ASN A 118 -21.89 21.43 1.18
C ASN A 118 -22.35 20.19 0.38
N ALA A 119 -22.02 18.98 0.82
CA ALA A 119 -22.74 17.78 0.38
C ALA A 119 -23.87 17.46 1.38
N THR A 120 -25.09 17.82 1.00
CA THR A 120 -26.35 17.46 1.68
C THR A 120 -26.43 15.96 1.98
N ASN A 121 -26.60 15.57 3.25
CA ASN A 121 -27.25 14.38 3.87
C ASN A 121 -27.40 13.03 3.11
N ILE A 122 -26.75 12.81 1.97
CA ILE A 122 -26.71 11.58 1.16
C ILE A 122 -25.28 11.02 1.13
N ASP A 123 -24.31 11.68 1.79
CA ASP A 123 -22.95 11.16 2.05
C ASP A 123 -22.92 10.03 3.12
N LEU A 124 -24.07 9.37 3.34
CA LEU A 124 -24.34 8.22 4.22
C LEU A 124 -23.78 6.89 3.64
N MET A 125 -22.62 6.92 3.01
CA MET A 125 -21.76 5.74 2.94
C MET A 125 -20.50 6.03 3.74
N SER A 126 -20.54 5.64 5.01
CA SER A 126 -19.41 5.55 5.96
C SER A 126 -18.08 5.56 5.22
N ASN A 127 -17.35 6.68 5.34
CA ASN A 127 -16.34 7.06 4.37
C ASN A 127 -15.00 6.26 4.48
N THR A 128 -15.06 5.01 4.93
CA THR A 128 -13.92 4.09 5.12
C THR A 128 -14.07 2.72 4.49
N ASP A 129 -15.28 2.33 4.09
CA ASP A 129 -15.52 0.91 3.81
C ASP A 129 -15.21 0.57 2.34
N VAL A 130 -14.39 -0.47 2.16
CA VAL A 130 -14.10 -1.12 0.89
C VAL A 130 -15.09 -2.25 0.71
N ILE A 131 -15.84 -2.19 -0.38
CA ILE A 131 -16.93 -3.11 -0.67
C ILE A 131 -16.61 -3.79 -1.99
N ILE A 132 -16.46 -5.11 -1.93
CA ILE A 132 -16.36 -5.98 -3.11
C ILE A 132 -17.60 -6.86 -3.13
N ARG A 133 -18.25 -6.92 -4.29
CA ARG A 133 -19.41 -7.78 -4.52
C ARG A 133 -19.29 -8.46 -5.86
N HIS A 134 -19.44 -9.78 -5.88
CA HIS A 134 -19.32 -10.58 -7.09
C HIS A 134 -18.05 -10.25 -7.89
N GLU A 135 -16.89 -10.14 -7.23
CA GLU A 135 -15.61 -9.69 -7.81
C GLU A 135 -15.55 -8.26 -8.35
N HIS A 136 -16.59 -7.48 -8.17
CA HIS A 136 -16.59 -6.07 -8.52
C HIS A 136 -16.19 -5.22 -7.32
N LEU A 137 -15.11 -4.46 -7.46
CA LEU A 137 -14.71 -3.43 -6.50
C LEU A 137 -15.61 -2.21 -6.67
N LEU A 138 -16.64 -2.11 -5.84
CA LEU A 138 -17.67 -1.07 -5.96
C LEU A 138 -17.24 0.23 -5.28
N SER A 139 -16.59 0.13 -4.12
CA SER A 139 -16.30 1.29 -3.30
C SER A 139 -14.84 1.35 -2.84
N ARG A 140 -14.33 2.59 -2.77
CA ARG A 140 -13.06 3.01 -2.14
C ARG A 140 -11.70 2.51 -2.65
N LEU A 141 -10.69 3.07 -2.00
CA LEU A 141 -9.26 2.87 -2.22
C LEU A 141 -8.82 1.53 -1.64
N ILE A 142 -7.96 0.84 -2.37
CA ILE A 142 -7.20 -0.29 -1.83
C ILE A 142 -6.00 0.26 -1.04
N ASP A 143 -5.72 -0.37 0.11
CA ASP A 143 -4.62 -0.03 1.03
C ASP A 143 -3.92 -1.31 1.50
N LYS A 144 -2.88 -1.18 2.32
CA LYS A 144 -2.16 -2.33 2.94
C LYS A 144 -3.07 -3.30 3.68
N ALA A 145 -4.20 -2.84 4.22
CA ALA A 145 -5.17 -3.72 4.88
C ALA A 145 -5.80 -4.75 3.92
N HIS A 146 -5.87 -4.43 2.63
CA HIS A 146 -6.54 -5.25 1.61
C HIS A 146 -5.55 -6.08 0.79
N CYS A 147 -4.40 -5.52 0.44
CA CYS A 147 -3.41 -6.22 -0.41
C CYS A 147 -2.13 -6.63 0.34
N GLY A 148 -1.93 -6.18 1.58
CA GLY A 148 -0.77 -6.58 2.38
C GLY A 148 -1.04 -7.82 3.24
N SER A 149 -0.03 -8.17 4.04
CA SER A 149 -0.02 -9.28 5.00
C SER A 149 -0.93 -9.02 6.23
N THR A 150 -2.23 -8.81 6.01
CA THR A 150 -3.23 -8.54 7.04
C THR A 150 -4.28 -9.66 7.06
N LEU A 151 -4.73 -10.06 8.24
CA LEU A 151 -5.88 -10.97 8.38
C LEU A 151 -7.12 -10.35 7.74
N ALA A 152 -7.95 -11.19 7.11
CA ALA A 152 -9.14 -10.77 6.35
C ALA A 152 -8.85 -9.75 5.23
N SER A 153 -7.59 -9.68 4.77
CA SER A 153 -7.24 -9.00 3.52
C SER A 153 -7.87 -9.74 2.33
N LEU A 154 -7.91 -9.06 1.17
CA LEU A 154 -8.39 -9.65 -0.07
C LEU A 154 -7.62 -10.93 -0.39
N LEU A 155 -6.28 -10.90 -0.25
CA LEU A 155 -5.42 -12.05 -0.49
C LEU A 155 -5.73 -13.22 0.46
N HIS A 156 -5.95 -12.92 1.74
CA HIS A 156 -6.33 -13.92 2.73
C HIS A 156 -7.71 -14.54 2.42
N CYS A 157 -8.69 -13.72 2.02
CA CYS A 157 -10.01 -14.21 1.60
C CYS A 157 -9.91 -15.11 0.37
N TYR A 158 -9.10 -14.74 -0.63
CA TYR A 158 -8.83 -15.56 -1.80
C TYR A 158 -8.15 -16.88 -1.44
N TYR A 159 -7.20 -16.85 -0.52
CA TYR A 159 -6.54 -18.07 -0.01
C TYR A 159 -7.55 -19.00 0.64
N GLN A 160 -8.46 -18.46 1.45
CA GLN A 160 -9.46 -19.24 2.18
C GLN A 160 -10.55 -19.82 1.27
N LEU A 161 -10.98 -19.07 0.25
CA LEU A 161 -12.06 -19.48 -0.65
C LEU A 161 -11.56 -20.39 -1.78
N TYR A 162 -10.46 -19.99 -2.44
CA TYR A 162 -10.00 -20.58 -3.71
C TYR A 162 -8.66 -21.32 -3.56
N GLY A 163 -8.07 -21.32 -2.37
CA GLY A 163 -6.84 -22.00 -2.06
C GLY A 163 -5.56 -21.23 -2.45
N LYS A 164 -4.42 -21.84 -2.11
CA LYS A 164 -3.08 -21.25 -2.21
C LYS A 164 -2.70 -20.78 -3.61
N ARG A 165 -3.08 -21.53 -4.65
CA ARG A 165 -2.70 -21.22 -6.05
C ARG A 165 -3.38 -19.94 -6.53
N CYS A 166 -4.69 -19.82 -6.32
CA CYS A 166 -5.44 -18.63 -6.72
C CYS A 166 -5.01 -17.38 -5.94
N ALA A 167 -4.64 -17.53 -4.66
CA ALA A 167 -4.06 -16.44 -3.89
C ALA A 167 -2.70 -15.99 -4.45
N ALA A 168 -1.82 -16.94 -4.77
CA ALA A 168 -0.52 -16.63 -5.37
C ALA A 168 -0.67 -15.95 -6.74
N ASP A 169 -1.60 -16.40 -7.58
CA ASP A 169 -1.92 -15.78 -8.85
C ASP A 169 -2.45 -14.35 -8.65
N LEU A 170 -3.31 -14.13 -7.63
CA LEU A 170 -3.80 -12.79 -7.30
C LEU A 170 -2.68 -11.85 -6.88
N ASP A 171 -1.77 -12.30 -6.01
CA ASP A 171 -0.62 -11.50 -5.58
C ASP A 171 0.21 -11.08 -6.80
N LEU A 172 0.56 -12.06 -7.65
CA LEU A 172 1.32 -11.83 -8.90
C LEU A 172 0.62 -10.87 -9.87
N HIS A 173 -0.70 -11.00 -10.06
CA HIS A 173 -1.44 -10.15 -10.98
C HIS A 173 -1.64 -8.72 -10.45
N LEU A 174 -1.72 -8.55 -9.12
CA LEU A 174 -1.81 -7.24 -8.50
C LEU A 174 -0.45 -6.53 -8.41
N GLU A 175 0.67 -7.25 -8.53
CA GLU A 175 2.00 -6.65 -8.61
C GLU A 175 2.16 -5.71 -9.82
N LEU A 176 1.25 -5.74 -10.81
CA LEU A 176 1.16 -4.80 -11.94
C LEU A 176 2.56 -4.47 -12.49
N ASN A 177 3.31 -5.52 -12.83
CA ASN A 177 4.69 -5.51 -13.37
C ASN A 177 5.16 -4.13 -13.85
N ASP A 178 5.96 -3.41 -13.04
CA ASP A 178 6.75 -2.20 -13.36
C ASP A 178 6.09 -1.02 -14.11
N VAL A 179 4.82 -1.09 -14.51
CA VAL A 179 4.22 -0.20 -15.53
C VAL A 179 3.82 1.17 -14.95
N LEU A 180 3.54 1.26 -13.65
CA LEU A 180 3.11 2.53 -13.04
C LEU A 180 4.27 3.47 -12.65
N LEU A 181 5.51 2.97 -12.64
CA LEU A 181 6.70 3.82 -12.58
C LEU A 181 7.00 4.37 -13.98
N LEU A 182 6.17 5.30 -14.43
CA LEU A 182 6.41 6.12 -15.63
C LEU A 182 7.90 6.48 -15.75
N SER A 183 8.46 6.26 -16.94
CA SER A 183 9.87 6.45 -17.30
C SER A 183 10.47 7.81 -16.86
N LEU A 184 9.62 8.83 -16.71
CA LEU A 184 9.97 10.15 -16.19
C LEU A 184 10.32 10.15 -14.68
N GLY A 185 9.64 9.35 -13.87
CA GLY A 185 9.85 9.27 -12.42
C GLY A 185 11.18 8.62 -12.04
N LEU A 186 11.62 7.60 -12.79
CA LEU A 186 12.89 6.92 -12.56
C LEU A 186 14.10 7.83 -12.80
N SER A 187 14.02 8.71 -13.79
CA SER A 187 15.09 9.67 -14.13
C SER A 187 15.27 10.72 -13.03
N HIS A 188 14.15 11.25 -12.50
CA HIS A 188 14.18 12.22 -11.41
C HIS A 188 14.65 11.57 -10.09
N ARG A 189 14.19 10.34 -9.81
CA ARG A 189 14.62 9.55 -8.63
C ARG A 189 16.13 9.28 -8.64
N ARG A 190 16.70 8.87 -9.77
CA ARG A 190 18.17 8.64 -9.90
C ARG A 190 18.96 9.92 -9.65
N ARG A 191 18.47 11.08 -10.11
CA ARG A 191 19.13 12.36 -9.91
C ARG A 191 19.17 12.76 -8.43
N LEU A 192 18.07 12.57 -7.70
CA LEU A 192 17.98 12.86 -6.27
C LEU A 192 18.85 11.93 -5.42
N ILE A 193 18.89 10.62 -5.73
CA ILE A 193 19.74 9.65 -5.01
C ILE A 193 21.23 10.01 -5.14
N ASN A 194 21.66 10.46 -6.33
CA ASN A 194 23.04 10.87 -6.55
C ASN A 194 23.40 12.15 -5.78
N GLN A 195 22.47 13.10 -5.65
CA GLN A 195 22.67 14.31 -4.84
C GLN A 195 22.75 13.99 -3.34
N CYS A 196 21.92 13.08 -2.84
CA CYS A 196 21.99 12.63 -1.45
C CYS A 196 23.31 11.95 -1.10
N ARG A 197 23.87 11.12 -1.98
CA ARG A 197 25.17 10.47 -1.76
C ARG A 197 26.31 11.50 -1.61
N ALA A 198 26.35 12.51 -2.50
CA ALA A 198 27.36 13.56 -2.43
C ALA A 198 27.31 14.41 -1.15
N GLN A 199 26.11 14.61 -0.58
CA GLN A 199 25.94 15.32 0.71
C GLN A 199 26.25 14.45 1.93
N ALA A 200 26.00 13.14 1.86
CA ALA A 200 26.35 12.21 2.94
C ALA A 200 27.87 12.11 3.10
N ASP A 201 28.61 11.99 1.99
CA ASP A 201 30.07 11.90 1.99
C ASP A 201 30.74 13.17 2.56
N SER A 202 30.10 14.34 2.42
CA SER A 202 30.60 15.61 2.97
C SER A 202 30.27 15.81 4.46
N ASN A 203 29.15 15.27 4.94
CA ASN A 203 28.77 15.34 6.36
C ASN A 203 29.52 14.32 7.24
N GLU A 204 29.88 13.16 6.69
CA GLU A 204 30.66 12.14 7.42
C GLU A 204 32.06 12.67 7.81
N GLN A 205 32.66 13.54 6.98
CA GLN A 205 33.92 14.21 7.29
C GLN A 205 33.81 15.28 8.40
N ILE A 206 32.62 15.84 8.63
CA ILE A 206 32.38 16.87 9.65
C ILE A 206 32.15 16.23 11.02
N LEU A 207 31.40 15.12 11.08
CA LEU A 207 31.05 14.43 12.33
C LEU A 207 32.26 13.76 13.02
N ILE A 208 33.25 13.30 12.24
CA ILE A 208 34.48 12.70 12.78
C ILE A 208 35.33 13.73 13.53
N ASN A 209 35.20 15.02 13.20
CA ASN A 209 35.96 16.10 13.85
C ASN A 209 35.31 16.66 15.13
N GLU A 210 33.99 16.51 15.32
CA GLU A 210 33.29 17.02 16.51
C GLU A 210 33.18 16.00 17.65
N PHE A 211 33.23 14.68 17.38
CA PHE A 211 33.10 13.65 18.42
C PHE A 211 34.34 13.46 19.32
N ALA A 212 35.42 14.20 19.09
CA ALA A 212 36.66 14.11 19.88
C ALA A 212 36.65 14.96 21.17
N LYS A 213 35.56 15.62 21.54
CA LYS A 213 35.48 16.45 22.76
C LYS A 213 34.31 16.07 23.68
N GLY A 214 34.52 14.94 24.36
CA GLY A 214 34.31 14.70 25.80
C GLY A 214 32.95 15.01 26.44
N PHE A 215 32.42 14.04 27.21
CA PHE A 215 31.96 14.26 28.58
C PHE A 215 31.95 12.94 29.36
N CYS A 216 32.55 12.96 30.55
CA CYS A 216 32.49 11.89 31.54
C CYS A 216 31.72 12.46 32.73
N LEU A 217 30.59 11.86 33.09
CA LEU A 217 29.84 12.21 34.31
C LEU A 217 29.68 10.97 35.17
N LYS A 218 29.99 11.16 36.45
CA LYS A 218 29.98 10.15 37.52
C LYS A 218 28.55 9.64 37.76
N SER A 219 28.50 8.38 38.18
CA SER A 219 27.30 7.58 38.45
C SER A 219 26.24 8.32 39.29
N PHE A 220 25.11 8.66 38.66
CA PHE A 220 23.85 8.93 39.34
C PHE A 220 23.14 7.60 39.64
N ASP A 221 22.38 7.55 40.74
CA ASP A 221 21.54 6.40 41.07
C ASP A 221 20.57 6.10 39.92
N GLU A 222 20.69 4.90 39.35
CA GLU A 222 20.04 4.50 38.09
C GLU A 222 18.50 4.57 38.17
N ARG A 223 17.93 4.44 39.37
CA ARG A 223 16.49 4.51 39.62
C ARG A 223 15.96 5.94 39.55
N ILE A 224 16.67 6.89 40.17
CA ILE A 224 16.30 8.31 40.17
C ILE A 224 16.45 8.88 38.76
N SER A 225 17.49 8.49 38.02
CA SER A 225 17.67 8.86 36.62
C SER A 225 16.50 8.39 35.75
N LYS A 226 16.07 7.13 35.89
CA LYS A 226 14.93 6.58 35.13
C LYS A 226 13.62 7.29 35.45
N GLU A 227 13.37 7.60 36.72
CA GLU A 227 12.15 8.29 37.15
C GLU A 227 12.11 9.75 36.66
N MET A 228 13.27 10.42 36.68
CA MET A 228 13.43 11.75 36.07
C MET A 228 13.21 11.71 34.55
N ASP A 229 13.80 10.74 33.84
CA ASP A 229 13.62 10.58 32.39
C ASP A 229 12.15 10.33 32.02
N ILE A 230 11.43 9.53 32.81
CA ILE A 230 9.99 9.28 32.60
C ILE A 230 9.18 10.57 32.79
N ASN A 231 9.42 11.30 33.88
CA ASN A 231 8.72 12.57 34.15
C ASN A 231 9.01 13.62 33.07
N TYR A 232 10.26 13.72 32.62
CA TYR A 232 10.64 14.57 31.50
C TYR A 232 9.93 14.15 30.22
N LYS A 233 9.95 12.87 29.87
CA LYS A 233 9.30 12.34 28.67
C LYS A 233 7.80 12.65 28.66
N ILE A 234 7.09 12.41 29.77
CA ILE A 234 5.65 12.69 29.89
C ILE A 234 5.37 14.18 29.65
N SER A 235 6.20 15.07 30.23
CA SER A 235 6.01 16.52 30.07
C SER A 235 6.23 16.98 28.62
N ILE A 236 7.23 16.42 27.93
CA ILE A 236 7.59 16.77 26.55
C ILE A 236 6.61 16.17 25.54
N ASP A 237 6.15 14.93 25.78
CA ASP A 237 5.19 14.22 24.91
C ASP A 237 3.90 15.03 24.73
N HIS A 238 3.45 15.76 25.75
CA HIS A 238 2.29 16.65 25.63
C HIS A 238 2.47 17.72 24.56
N TYR A 239 3.60 18.46 24.61
CA TYR A 239 3.91 19.51 23.64
C TYR A 239 4.22 18.94 22.26
N GLN A 240 4.94 17.82 22.19
CA GLN A 240 5.22 17.13 20.93
C GLN A 240 3.91 16.75 20.20
N ASN A 241 2.94 16.18 20.92
CA ASN A 241 1.63 15.84 20.35
C ASN A 241 0.87 17.07 19.85
N GLN A 242 0.93 18.20 20.57
CA GLN A 242 0.30 19.44 20.12
C GLN A 242 0.96 20.01 18.86
N ILE A 243 2.28 20.04 18.80
CA ILE A 243 3.05 20.50 17.64
C ILE A 243 2.73 19.64 16.43
N VAL A 244 2.74 18.31 16.57
CA VAL A 244 2.41 17.37 15.50
C VAL A 244 0.99 17.61 15.01
N LYS A 245 0.01 17.76 15.92
CA LYS A 245 -1.39 17.99 15.55
C LYS A 245 -1.58 19.27 14.74
N GLN A 246 -0.96 20.39 15.15
CA GLN A 246 -1.07 21.67 14.44
C GLN A 246 -0.29 21.67 13.12
N SER A 247 0.90 21.08 13.10
CA SER A 247 1.75 21.01 11.90
C SER A 247 1.11 20.14 10.81
N MET A 248 0.53 18.99 11.18
CA MET A 248 -0.12 18.08 10.25
C MET A 248 -1.42 18.66 9.64
N SER A 249 -2.09 19.58 10.34
CA SER A 249 -3.26 20.28 9.78
C SER A 249 -2.89 21.42 8.81
N ASN A 250 -1.69 21.99 8.94
CA ASN A 250 -1.25 23.17 8.20
C ASN A 250 -0.14 22.87 7.18
N LEU A 251 -0.26 21.74 6.47
CA LEU A 251 0.70 21.36 5.43
C LEU A 251 0.47 22.18 4.15
N PHE A 252 1.57 22.67 3.55
CA PHE A 252 1.53 23.40 2.28
C PHE A 252 0.87 22.60 1.14
N LYS A 253 1.17 21.29 1.07
CA LYS A 253 0.44 20.34 0.23
C LYS A 253 -0.46 19.49 1.12
N GLN A 254 -1.74 19.46 0.79
CA GLN A 254 -2.71 18.64 1.49
C GLN A 254 -2.67 17.18 1.01
N PHE A 255 -3.37 16.33 1.74
CA PHE A 255 -3.56 14.92 1.41
C PHE A 255 -4.07 14.76 -0.03
N GLN A 256 -3.60 13.71 -0.73
CA GLN A 256 -3.66 13.46 -2.18
C GLN A 256 -2.53 14.09 -3.00
N GLU A 257 -2.11 15.31 -2.69
CA GLU A 257 -0.99 15.98 -3.36
C GLU A 257 0.34 15.81 -2.62
N ASN A 258 0.27 15.54 -1.31
CA ASN A 258 1.41 15.26 -0.46
C ASN A 258 1.78 13.77 -0.50
N ASN A 259 2.82 13.44 -1.27
CA ASN A 259 3.31 12.07 -1.43
C ASN A 259 3.74 11.42 -0.11
N LEU A 260 4.33 12.19 0.83
CA LEU A 260 4.77 11.66 2.11
C LEU A 260 3.57 11.25 2.97
N GLN A 261 2.56 12.11 3.05
CA GLN A 261 1.32 11.80 3.75
C GLN A 261 0.57 10.64 3.08
N PHE A 262 0.62 10.56 1.75
CA PHE A 262 0.03 9.46 0.99
C PHE A 262 0.72 8.12 1.29
N LEU A 263 2.06 8.08 1.37
CA LEU A 263 2.84 6.89 1.75
C LEU A 263 2.53 6.41 3.18
N ILE A 264 2.52 7.33 4.15
CA ILE A 264 2.25 7.00 5.55
C ILE A 264 0.82 6.48 5.70
N GLN A 265 -0.16 7.20 5.14
CA GLN A 265 -1.57 6.84 5.31
C GLN A 265 -2.02 5.64 4.48
N SER A 266 -1.25 5.22 3.47
CA SER A 266 -1.47 3.95 2.75
C SER A 266 -0.87 2.75 3.48
N GLY A 267 -0.02 3.00 4.48
CA GLY A 267 0.72 1.96 5.19
C GLY A 267 1.87 1.39 4.36
N ALA A 268 2.21 2.01 3.23
CA ALA A 268 3.30 1.59 2.36
C ALA A 268 4.67 1.79 3.02
N LYS A 269 4.88 2.97 3.63
CA LYS A 269 6.11 3.33 4.34
C LYS A 269 5.86 4.51 5.27
N GLY A 270 6.29 4.40 6.51
CA GLY A 270 6.04 5.40 7.56
C GLY A 270 6.12 4.79 8.93
#